data_AF-A0A562M929-F1
#
_entry.id   AF-A0A562M929-F1
#
_cell.length_a   1.000
_cell.length_b   1.000
_cell.length_c   1.000
_cell.angle_alpha   90.00
_cell.angle_beta   90.00
_cell.angle_gamma   90.00
#
_symmetry.space_group_name_H-M   'P 1'
#
loop_
_entity.id
_entity.type
_entity.pdbx_description
1 polymer ?
#
loop_
_entity_poly.entity_id
_entity_poly.type
_entity_poly.pdbx_seq_one_letter_code
_entity_poly.pdbx_strand_id
1 'polypeptide(L)'
;MFSESSRSVVLFLDKDVIMSLSNQDILFASLVGSEVIKLVPRFEALENELAKHVLPTVPFLPIRNRLDIDTGHPSEIIGDVWLADRPESESEQFFPLSLSIDDGKTYFLLPYEPMITISSKNNLVKRNVAKQDPEKNNKFQGTIKERWSRDDYQIQITGYLMGSMLKGSVKDCFPIVDFQKLVKVLTSANNIKVECPLLEQLGINYIAIEEFSFPFTKGENVQAYNIKAVSDFSYELLIEETNN
;
A
#
# COMPACT_ATOMS: atom_id res chain seq x y z
N MET A 1 11.69 -39.88 2.69
CA MET A 1 11.67 -41.02 1.75
C MET A 1 10.24 -41.52 1.70
N PHE A 2 9.66 -41.49 0.50
CA PHE A 2 8.26 -41.76 0.16
C PHE A 2 7.73 -43.08 0.70
N SER A 3 6.41 -43.13 0.98
CA SER A 3 5.50 -43.99 0.22
C SER A 3 4.07 -43.89 0.79
N GLU A 4 3.16 -43.37 -0.03
CA GLU A 4 1.73 -43.64 0.08
C GLU A 4 1.48 -45.15 0.06
N SER A 5 0.52 -45.61 0.87
CA SER A 5 -0.01 -46.97 0.78
C SER A 5 -1.53 -46.87 0.70
N SER A 6 -2.01 -46.94 -0.53
CA SER A 6 -3.40 -47.11 -0.92
C SER A 6 -4.00 -48.33 -0.21
N ARG A 7 -4.99 -48.12 0.66
CA ARG A 7 -5.80 -49.21 1.22
C ARG A 7 -7.05 -49.40 0.38
N SER A 8 -7.01 -50.41 -0.49
CA SER A 8 -8.18 -51.02 -1.11
C SER A 8 -8.97 -51.80 -0.05
N VAL A 9 -10.23 -51.45 0.18
CA VAL A 9 -11.15 -52.27 0.97
C VAL A 9 -11.89 -53.20 0.03
N VAL A 10 -11.59 -54.48 0.14
CA VAL A 10 -12.19 -55.58 -0.60
C VAL A 10 -13.22 -56.23 0.32
N LEU A 11 -14.50 -56.14 -0.03
CA LEU A 11 -15.56 -56.97 0.57
C LEU A 11 -16.18 -57.82 -0.53
N PHE A 12 -15.79 -59.10 -0.55
CA PHE A 12 -16.48 -60.20 -1.25
C PHE A 12 -17.61 -60.68 -0.31
N LEU A 13 -18.79 -61.15 -0.73
CA LEU A 13 -19.27 -61.94 -1.88
C LEU A 13 -20.74 -61.50 -2.15
N ASP A 14 -21.34 -61.56 -3.34
CA ASP A 14 -21.29 -62.59 -4.35
C ASP A 14 -21.72 -62.05 -5.73
N LYS A 15 -21.02 -62.53 -6.76
CA LYS A 15 -21.30 -62.48 -8.22
C LYS A 15 -21.36 -61.12 -8.94
N ASP A 16 -20.35 -60.99 -9.81
CA ASP A 16 -20.33 -60.33 -11.13
C ASP A 16 -19.39 -59.12 -11.27
N VAL A 17 -18.29 -59.39 -12.01
CA VAL A 17 -17.40 -58.46 -12.73
C VAL A 17 -17.10 -57.12 -12.04
N ILE A 18 -16.04 -57.10 -11.23
CA ILE A 18 -15.47 -55.87 -10.67
C ILE A 18 -14.82 -55.07 -11.81
N MET A 19 -15.48 -53.99 -12.23
CA MET A 19 -14.88 -52.94 -13.06
C MET A 19 -14.41 -51.79 -12.18
N SER A 20 -13.09 -51.56 -12.13
CA SER A 20 -12.51 -50.38 -11.51
C SER A 20 -12.52 -49.22 -12.52
N LEU A 21 -13.28 -48.16 -12.27
CA LEU A 21 -13.27 -46.94 -13.10
C LEU A 21 -12.15 -45.99 -12.67
N SER A 22 -11.50 -45.37 -13.66
CA SER A 22 -10.40 -44.41 -13.50
C SER A 22 -10.95 -42.98 -13.37
N ASN A 23 -10.25 -42.11 -12.63
CA ASN A 23 -10.59 -40.68 -12.50
C ASN A 23 -10.62 -39.94 -13.84
N GLN A 24 -9.93 -40.45 -14.87
CA GLN A 24 -9.94 -39.86 -16.21
C GLN A 24 -11.27 -40.11 -16.94
N ASP A 25 -11.95 -41.23 -16.68
CA ASP A 25 -13.23 -41.56 -17.30
C ASP A 25 -14.34 -40.63 -16.79
N ILE A 26 -14.26 -40.23 -15.51
CA ILE A 26 -15.18 -39.29 -14.86
C ILE A 26 -15.02 -37.88 -15.44
N LEU A 27 -13.78 -37.45 -15.68
CA LEU A 27 -13.50 -36.14 -16.29
C LEU A 27 -13.93 -36.09 -17.76
N PHE A 28 -13.76 -37.19 -18.50
CA PHE A 28 -14.21 -37.28 -19.88
C PHE A 28 -15.74 -37.25 -19.98
N ALA A 29 -16.45 -37.92 -19.05
CA ALA A 29 -17.91 -37.88 -18.98
C ALA A 29 -18.47 -36.47 -18.69
N SER A 30 -17.76 -35.67 -17.90
CA SER A 30 -18.12 -34.27 -17.64
C SER A 30 -17.96 -33.37 -18.88
N LEU A 31 -16.93 -33.63 -19.70
CA LEU A 31 -16.58 -32.76 -20.83
C LEU A 31 -17.47 -32.95 -22.08
N VAL A 32 -18.01 -34.15 -22.28
CA VAL A 32 -18.70 -34.52 -23.54
C VAL A 32 -20.19 -34.12 -23.56
N GLY A 33 -20.77 -33.73 -22.42
CA GLY A 33 -22.15 -33.22 -22.35
C GLY A 33 -23.24 -34.31 -22.43
N SER A 34 -24.38 -34.03 -21.81
CA SER A 34 -25.40 -35.00 -21.38
C SER A 34 -26.22 -35.69 -22.49
N GLU A 35 -26.11 -35.27 -23.74
CA GLU A 35 -27.00 -35.79 -24.80
C GLU A 35 -26.50 -37.10 -25.43
N VAL A 36 -25.20 -37.42 -25.33
CA VAL A 36 -24.65 -38.72 -25.80
C VAL A 36 -24.80 -39.83 -24.73
N ILE A 37 -25.15 -39.46 -23.49
CA ILE A 37 -25.14 -40.33 -22.30
C ILE A 37 -26.31 -41.32 -22.29
N LYS A 38 -27.44 -40.98 -22.93
CA LYS A 38 -28.69 -41.79 -22.89
C LYS A 38 -28.63 -43.12 -23.66
N LEU A 39 -27.58 -43.37 -24.44
CA LEU A 39 -27.51 -44.51 -25.35
C LEU A 39 -26.67 -45.68 -24.83
N VAL A 40 -26.04 -45.57 -23.66
CA VAL A 40 -25.11 -46.59 -23.16
C VAL A 40 -25.53 -47.07 -21.76
N PRO A 41 -25.91 -48.36 -21.59
CA PRO A 41 -26.50 -48.89 -20.36
C PRO A 41 -25.54 -48.91 -19.15
N ARG A 42 -24.23 -48.74 -19.38
CA ARG A 42 -23.23 -48.65 -18.29
C ARG A 42 -23.33 -47.37 -17.44
N PHE A 43 -23.98 -46.31 -17.93
CA PHE A 43 -24.07 -45.04 -17.20
C PHE A 43 -25.32 -44.92 -16.30
N GLU A 44 -26.31 -45.80 -16.47
CA GLU A 44 -27.50 -45.87 -15.60
C GLU A 44 -27.15 -46.33 -14.18
N ALA A 45 -26.15 -47.21 -14.05
CA ALA A 45 -25.57 -47.58 -12.76
C ALA A 45 -24.82 -46.41 -12.08
N LEU A 46 -24.33 -45.44 -12.87
CA LEU A 46 -23.63 -44.25 -12.39
C LEU A 46 -24.63 -43.21 -11.83
N GLU A 47 -25.79 -43.05 -12.47
CA GLU A 47 -26.88 -42.21 -11.94
C GLU A 47 -27.40 -42.74 -10.60
N ASN A 48 -27.46 -44.07 -10.43
CA ASN A 48 -27.97 -44.69 -9.20
C ASN A 48 -27.01 -44.53 -7.99
N GLU A 49 -25.70 -44.45 -8.22
CA GLU A 49 -24.70 -44.17 -7.17
C GLU A 49 -24.58 -42.66 -6.88
N LEU A 50 -24.65 -41.78 -7.89
CA LEU A 50 -24.72 -40.33 -7.68
C LEU A 50 -26.00 -39.90 -6.94
N ALA A 51 -27.12 -40.59 -7.17
CA ALA A 51 -28.37 -40.37 -6.44
C ALA A 51 -28.33 -40.88 -4.98
N LYS A 52 -27.40 -41.77 -4.60
CA LYS A 52 -27.22 -42.17 -3.19
C LYS A 52 -26.38 -41.15 -2.41
N HIS A 53 -25.52 -40.41 -3.07
CA HIS A 53 -24.77 -39.28 -2.50
C HIS A 53 -25.46 -37.94 -2.82
N VAL A 54 -26.72 -37.81 -2.41
CA VAL A 54 -27.36 -36.50 -2.34
C VAL A 54 -26.83 -35.74 -1.14
N LEU A 55 -26.59 -34.43 -1.34
CA LEU A 55 -26.29 -33.50 -0.26
C LEU A 55 -27.37 -33.61 0.85
N PRO A 56 -26.99 -33.53 2.13
CA PRO A 56 -27.96 -33.63 3.22
C PRO A 56 -29.03 -32.55 3.07
N THR A 57 -30.28 -32.90 3.37
CA THR A 57 -31.34 -31.89 3.49
C THR A 57 -30.99 -30.99 4.66
N VAL A 58 -30.83 -29.70 4.38
CA VAL A 58 -30.59 -28.72 5.44
C VAL A 58 -31.88 -28.65 6.26
N PRO A 59 -31.85 -28.90 7.58
CA PRO A 59 -33.05 -28.71 8.38
C PRO A 59 -33.40 -27.21 8.34
N PHE A 60 -34.58 -26.88 7.84
CA PHE A 60 -35.10 -25.52 7.95
C PHE A 60 -35.27 -25.22 9.44
N LEU A 61 -34.36 -24.40 9.99
CA LEU A 61 -34.52 -23.88 11.35
C LEU A 61 -35.84 -23.11 11.40
N PRO A 62 -36.73 -23.34 12.39
CA PRO A 62 -37.88 -22.47 12.56
C PRO A 62 -37.36 -21.07 12.86
N ILE A 63 -37.59 -20.13 11.96
CA ILE A 63 -37.37 -18.71 12.24
C ILE A 63 -38.38 -18.35 13.33
N ARG A 64 -37.97 -18.46 14.59
CA ARG A 64 -38.63 -17.74 15.67
C ARG A 64 -38.30 -16.28 15.41
N ASN A 65 -39.28 -15.51 14.95
CA ASN A 65 -39.24 -14.06 15.03
C ASN A 65 -39.18 -13.70 16.52
N ARG A 66 -37.97 -13.72 17.08
CA ARG A 66 -37.71 -13.04 18.33
C ARG A 66 -37.71 -11.58 17.95
N LEU A 67 -38.80 -10.89 18.27
CA LEU A 67 -38.81 -9.44 18.40
C LEU A 67 -38.00 -9.06 19.64
N ASP A 68 -36.75 -9.53 19.72
CA ASP A 68 -35.76 -8.79 20.47
C ASP A 68 -35.46 -7.61 19.57
N ILE A 69 -36.11 -6.49 19.87
CA ILE A 69 -35.46 -5.20 19.62
C ILE A 69 -34.20 -5.32 20.47
N ASP A 70 -33.12 -5.74 19.83
CA ASP A 70 -31.81 -5.58 20.40
C ASP A 70 -31.75 -4.09 20.70
N THR A 71 -31.87 -3.73 21.97
CA THR A 71 -31.25 -2.52 22.49
C THR A 71 -29.76 -2.81 22.42
N GLY A 72 -29.26 -3.02 21.20
CA GLY A 72 -27.87 -3.08 20.90
C GLY A 72 -27.37 -1.79 21.50
N HIS A 73 -26.46 -1.91 22.46
CA HIS A 73 -25.60 -0.80 22.78
C HIS A 73 -25.19 -0.24 21.42
N PRO A 74 -25.59 1.00 21.09
CA PRO A 74 -25.20 1.56 19.81
C PRO A 74 -23.70 1.42 19.81
N SER A 75 -23.16 0.56 18.93
CA SER A 75 -21.79 0.74 18.52
C SER A 75 -21.76 2.22 18.12
N GLU A 76 -20.89 2.98 18.77
CA GLU A 76 -20.86 4.44 18.76
C GLU A 76 -20.44 4.99 17.38
N ILE A 77 -20.94 4.41 16.29
CA ILE A 77 -20.98 5.03 14.98
C ILE A 77 -22.24 5.90 14.93
N ILE A 78 -22.32 6.84 15.88
CA ILE A 78 -22.99 8.12 15.63
C ILE A 78 -21.93 8.98 14.92
N GLY A 79 -21.55 8.54 13.72
CA GLY A 79 -20.84 9.40 12.79
C GLY A 79 -21.90 10.21 12.08
N ASP A 80 -21.98 11.50 12.38
CA ASP A 80 -22.73 12.43 11.53
C ASP A 80 -22.24 12.22 10.09
N VAL A 81 -23.12 11.76 9.21
CA VAL A 81 -22.84 11.40 7.79
C VAL A 81 -22.25 12.59 6.99
N TRP A 82 -22.24 13.78 7.59
CA TRP A 82 -21.80 15.04 7.01
C TRP A 82 -20.45 15.57 7.55
N LEU A 83 -19.85 14.91 8.54
CA LEU A 83 -18.52 15.26 9.03
C LEU A 83 -17.43 14.52 8.25
N ALA A 84 -16.35 15.24 7.97
CA ALA A 84 -15.14 14.67 7.37
C ALA A 84 -14.37 13.83 8.39
N ASP A 85 -13.45 13.01 7.89
CA ASP A 85 -12.53 12.26 8.74
C ASP A 85 -11.77 13.23 9.66
N ARG A 86 -11.56 12.81 10.91
CA ARG A 86 -10.87 13.63 11.90
C ARG A 86 -9.37 13.64 11.57
N PRO A 87 -8.66 14.75 11.86
CA PRO A 87 -7.21 14.75 11.84
C PRO A 87 -6.66 13.63 12.70
N GLU A 88 -5.71 12.87 12.18
CA GLU A 88 -5.09 11.75 12.90
C GLU A 88 -4.07 12.26 13.89
N SER A 89 -3.98 11.59 15.04
CA SER A 89 -2.93 11.87 16.02
C SER A 89 -1.57 11.33 15.54
N GLU A 90 -0.46 11.89 16.04
CA GLU A 90 0.89 11.46 15.67
C GLU A 90 1.12 9.95 15.86
N SER A 91 0.50 9.34 16.89
CA SER A 91 0.58 7.91 17.18
C SER A 91 -0.19 7.00 16.21
N GLU A 92 -1.12 7.56 15.45
CA GLU A 92 -1.93 6.81 14.47
C GLU A 92 -1.30 6.86 13.08
N GLN A 93 -0.46 7.86 12.79
CA GLN A 93 0.26 8.00 11.54
C GLN A 93 1.48 7.07 11.51
N PHE A 94 1.77 6.46 10.36
CA PHE A 94 2.92 5.57 10.23
C PHE A 94 4.22 6.36 10.07
N PHE A 95 4.18 7.41 9.23
CA PHE A 95 5.26 8.39 9.10
C PHE A 95 4.74 9.81 9.35
N PRO A 96 4.61 10.24 10.62
CA PRO A 96 4.26 11.62 10.92
C PRO A 96 5.31 12.57 10.37
N LEU A 97 4.84 13.68 9.79
CA LEU A 97 5.69 14.73 9.26
C LEU A 97 5.40 16.04 9.98
N SER A 98 6.38 16.49 10.76
CA SER A 98 6.33 17.72 11.54
C SER A 98 7.33 18.73 10.99
N LEU A 99 6.89 19.98 10.82
CA LEU A 99 7.69 21.09 10.31
C LEU A 99 7.86 22.17 11.39
N SER A 100 9.06 22.71 11.55
CA SER A 100 9.34 23.82 12.46
C SER A 100 10.12 24.94 11.78
N ILE A 101 9.67 26.19 11.99
CA ILE A 101 10.33 27.41 11.49
C ILE A 101 11.30 27.99 12.53
N ASP A 102 11.05 27.73 13.81
CA ASP A 102 11.72 28.36 14.95
C ASP A 102 12.75 27.41 15.58
N ASP A 103 13.44 26.63 14.75
CA ASP A 103 14.49 25.70 15.18
C ASP A 103 14.03 24.70 16.26
N GLY A 104 12.79 24.21 16.13
CA GLY A 104 12.20 23.21 17.03
C GLY A 104 11.46 23.75 18.25
N LYS A 105 11.19 25.07 18.34
CA LYS A 105 10.33 25.61 19.40
C LYS A 105 8.84 25.34 19.20
N THR A 106 8.40 25.31 17.95
CA THR A 106 7.00 25.06 17.59
C THR A 106 6.98 24.15 16.37
N TYR A 107 6.39 22.97 16.56
CA TYR A 107 6.19 22.00 15.49
C TYR A 107 4.76 22.11 14.97
N PHE A 108 4.65 22.19 13.65
CA PHE A 108 3.41 22.04 12.92
C PHE A 108 3.39 20.62 12.37
N LEU A 109 2.65 19.75 13.06
CA LEU A 109 2.34 18.40 12.57
C LEU A 109 1.31 18.51 11.45
N LEU A 110 1.55 17.83 10.33
CA LEU A 110 0.56 17.73 9.27
C LEU A 110 -0.63 16.85 9.73
N PRO A 111 -1.87 17.32 9.53
CA PRO A 111 -3.05 16.64 10.08
C PRO A 111 -3.35 15.29 9.42
N TYR A 112 -2.90 15.09 8.19
CA TYR A 112 -3.05 13.84 7.44
C TYR A 112 -1.69 13.40 6.92
N GLU A 113 -1.45 12.09 6.90
CA GLU A 113 -0.17 11.52 6.48
C GLU A 113 0.13 11.86 5.01
N PRO A 114 1.23 12.58 4.72
CA PRO A 114 1.60 12.94 3.36
C PRO A 114 2.38 11.83 2.68
N MET A 115 2.28 11.77 1.36
CA MET A 115 3.18 10.98 0.54
C MET A 115 4.52 11.71 0.38
N ILE A 116 5.58 11.11 0.92
CA ILE A 116 6.95 11.64 0.85
C ILE A 116 7.74 10.84 -0.19
N THR A 117 8.22 11.52 -1.23
CA THR A 117 9.14 10.95 -2.23
C THR A 117 10.52 11.56 -2.03
N ILE A 118 11.54 10.72 -1.87
CA ILE A 118 12.92 11.16 -1.65
C ILE A 118 13.78 10.61 -2.78
N SER A 119 14.53 11.48 -3.43
CA SER A 119 15.41 11.11 -4.53
C SER A 119 16.76 11.80 -4.39
N SER A 120 17.84 11.10 -4.73
CA SER A 120 19.19 11.68 -4.79
C SER A 120 19.92 11.05 -5.96
N LYS A 121 20.85 11.81 -6.53
CA LYS A 121 21.61 11.39 -7.70
C LYS A 121 23.08 11.25 -7.34
N ASN A 122 23.70 10.20 -7.86
CA ASN A 122 25.14 10.08 -7.82
C ASN A 122 25.72 10.64 -9.13
N ASN A 123 26.69 11.53 -9.03
CA ASN A 123 27.41 12.04 -10.18
C ASN A 123 28.49 11.03 -10.58
N LEU A 124 28.33 10.41 -11.76
CA LEU A 124 29.25 9.40 -12.28
C LEU A 124 29.88 9.89 -13.58
N VAL A 125 31.21 9.91 -13.62
CA VAL A 125 31.99 10.14 -14.82
C VAL A 125 32.25 8.78 -15.50
N LYS A 126 31.93 8.70 -16.79
CA LYS A 126 32.12 7.48 -17.61
C LYS A 126 33.26 7.72 -18.58
N ARG A 127 34.40 7.05 -18.36
CA ARG A 127 35.61 7.24 -19.16
C ARG A 127 35.85 6.07 -20.11
N ASN A 128 35.91 6.38 -21.41
CA ASN A 128 36.16 5.41 -22.46
C ASN A 128 37.63 4.96 -22.42
N VAL A 129 37.86 3.64 -22.51
CA VAL A 129 39.21 3.07 -22.54
C VAL A 129 39.46 2.48 -23.91
N ALA A 130 40.57 2.89 -24.54
CA ALA A 130 40.95 2.37 -25.84
C ALA A 130 41.31 0.87 -25.74
N LYS A 131 40.89 0.08 -26.73
CA LYS A 131 41.19 -1.36 -26.88
C LYS A 131 40.56 -2.30 -25.84
N GLN A 132 39.47 -1.90 -25.19
CA GLN A 132 38.58 -2.82 -24.49
C GLN A 132 37.68 -3.55 -25.50
N ASP A 133 38.25 -4.56 -26.14
CA ASP A 133 37.52 -5.52 -26.94
C ASP A 133 37.31 -6.79 -26.10
N PRO A 134 36.06 -7.19 -25.82
CA PRO A 134 35.77 -8.39 -25.03
C PRO A 134 36.41 -9.65 -25.63
N GLU A 135 36.57 -9.72 -26.96
CA GLU A 135 37.16 -10.88 -27.64
C GLU A 135 38.69 -10.99 -27.47
N LYS A 136 39.38 -9.87 -27.15
CA LYS A 136 40.86 -9.84 -27.05
C LYS A 136 41.39 -9.85 -25.61
N ASN A 137 40.64 -9.33 -24.64
CA ASN A 137 41.20 -9.07 -23.30
C ASN A 137 40.41 -9.70 -22.13
N ASN A 138 39.31 -10.44 -22.36
CA ASN A 138 38.58 -11.32 -21.43
C ASN A 138 38.28 -10.82 -20.00
N LYS A 139 38.51 -9.54 -19.68
CA LYS A 139 38.43 -9.03 -18.30
C LYS A 139 37.34 -7.98 -18.11
N PHE A 140 37.13 -7.05 -19.05
CA PHE A 140 36.14 -5.98 -18.90
C PHE A 140 35.62 -5.50 -20.26
N GLN A 141 34.30 -5.35 -20.37
CA GLN A 141 33.60 -4.73 -21.49
C GLN A 141 32.99 -3.39 -21.05
N GLY A 142 33.07 -2.36 -21.91
CA GLY A 142 32.35 -1.10 -21.71
C GLY A 142 33.22 0.07 -21.25
N THR A 143 32.73 0.85 -20.30
CA THR A 143 33.30 2.13 -19.86
C THR A 143 33.63 2.07 -18.38
N ILE A 144 34.77 2.63 -17.95
CA ILE A 144 35.09 2.75 -16.52
C ILE A 144 34.18 3.82 -15.91
N LYS A 145 33.46 3.47 -14.84
CA LYS A 145 32.56 4.38 -14.13
C LYS A 145 33.24 4.81 -12.84
N GLU A 146 33.47 6.10 -12.68
CA GLU A 146 34.04 6.71 -11.48
C GLU A 146 32.96 7.58 -10.82
N ARG A 147 32.69 7.36 -9.53
CA ARG A 147 31.75 8.18 -8.76
C ARG A 147 32.50 9.42 -8.28
N TRP A 148 32.02 10.61 -8.65
CA TRP A 148 32.63 11.89 -8.30
C TRP A 148 32.01 12.51 -7.05
N SER A 149 30.70 12.62 -7.03
CA SER A 149 29.96 13.25 -5.93
C SER A 149 28.58 12.61 -5.76
N ARG A 150 27.90 12.96 -4.67
CA ARG A 150 26.47 12.71 -4.47
C ARG A 150 25.79 14.07 -4.40
N ASP A 151 24.72 14.23 -5.17
CA ASP A 151 23.88 15.42 -5.15
C ASP A 151 22.98 15.39 -3.91
N ASP A 152 22.44 16.55 -3.55
CA ASP A 152 21.52 16.68 -2.42
C ASP A 152 20.25 15.84 -2.61
N TYR A 153 19.53 15.58 -1.51
CA TYR A 153 18.27 14.89 -1.59
C TYR A 153 17.17 15.86 -2.01
N GLN A 154 16.52 15.55 -3.13
CA GLN A 154 15.27 16.16 -3.55
C GLN A 154 14.12 15.45 -2.86
N ILE A 155 13.32 16.21 -2.13
CA ILE A 155 12.22 15.75 -1.30
C ILE A 155 10.95 16.35 -1.89
N GLN A 156 9.99 15.50 -2.24
CA GLN A 156 8.67 15.91 -2.70
C GLN A 156 7.62 15.42 -1.72
N ILE A 157 6.89 16.36 -1.11
CA ILE A 157 5.83 16.08 -0.14
C ILE A 157 4.51 16.41 -0.83
N THR A 158 3.67 15.38 -1.02
CA THR A 158 2.35 15.53 -1.61
C THR A 158 1.30 15.06 -0.61
N GLY A 159 0.30 15.89 -0.36
CA GLY A 159 -0.77 15.54 0.58
C GLY A 159 -2.01 16.37 0.34
N TYR A 160 -2.94 16.28 1.29
CA TYR A 160 -4.16 17.07 1.29
C TYR A 160 -4.49 17.55 2.69
N LEU A 161 -5.25 18.64 2.75
CA LEU A 161 -5.90 19.14 3.95
C LEU A 161 -7.40 18.94 3.77
N MET A 162 -8.08 18.42 4.78
CA MET A 162 -9.54 18.36 4.81
C MET A 162 -10.09 19.24 5.94
N GLY A 163 -11.14 20.00 5.64
CA GLY A 163 -11.93 20.71 6.65
C GLY A 163 -13.00 19.81 7.28
N SER A 164 -13.50 20.21 8.45
CA SER A 164 -14.36 19.39 9.30
C SER A 164 -15.73 19.05 8.69
N MET A 165 -16.26 19.90 7.81
CA MET A 165 -17.58 19.72 7.18
C MET A 165 -17.45 19.34 5.71
N LEU A 166 -18.19 18.32 5.26
CA LEU A 166 -18.14 17.85 3.87
C LEU A 166 -18.79 18.81 2.86
N LYS A 167 -19.86 19.52 3.26
CA LYS A 167 -20.63 20.43 2.39
C LYS A 167 -21.19 21.60 3.19
N GLY A 168 -21.25 22.79 2.58
CA GLY A 168 -21.73 23.99 3.27
C GLY A 168 -21.15 25.29 2.72
N SER A 169 -20.97 26.27 3.62
CA SER A 169 -20.33 27.54 3.27
C SER A 169 -18.81 27.39 3.20
N VAL A 170 -18.16 28.17 2.35
CA VAL A 170 -16.68 28.16 2.18
C VAL A 170 -15.95 28.32 3.52
N LYS A 171 -16.51 29.12 4.44
CA LYS A 171 -15.89 29.38 5.75
C LYS A 171 -15.86 28.16 6.67
N ASP A 172 -16.83 27.28 6.53
CA ASP A 172 -17.02 26.13 7.42
C ASP A 172 -16.46 24.83 6.80
N CYS A 173 -16.39 24.77 5.47
CA CYS A 173 -15.88 23.61 4.73
C CYS A 173 -14.38 23.68 4.44
N PHE A 174 -13.83 24.85 4.13
CA PHE A 174 -12.42 24.95 3.76
C PHE A 174 -11.52 24.96 5.02
N PRO A 175 -10.41 24.20 5.04
CA PRO A 175 -9.47 24.18 6.17
C PRO A 175 -8.61 25.45 6.23
N ILE A 176 -9.23 26.60 6.52
CA ILE A 176 -8.58 27.92 6.50
C ILE A 176 -7.41 27.98 7.48
N VAL A 177 -7.60 27.48 8.70
CA VAL A 177 -6.60 27.58 9.78
C VAL A 177 -5.33 26.81 9.42
N ASP A 178 -5.48 25.55 8.98
CA ASP A 178 -4.33 24.70 8.66
C ASP A 178 -3.68 25.12 7.35
N PHE A 179 -4.46 25.59 6.38
CA PHE A 179 -3.94 26.19 5.16
C PHE A 179 -3.10 27.44 5.46
N GLN A 180 -3.57 28.34 6.32
CA GLN A 180 -2.81 29.53 6.72
C GLN A 180 -1.51 29.18 7.46
N LYS A 181 -1.54 28.19 8.35
CA LYS A 181 -0.33 27.67 9.01
C LYS A 181 0.65 27.11 8.01
N LEU A 182 0.19 26.27 7.08
CA LEU A 182 1.02 25.69 6.03
C LEU A 182 1.65 26.79 5.17
N VAL A 183 0.86 27.74 4.67
CA VAL A 183 1.36 28.88 3.87
C VAL A 183 2.40 29.69 4.65
N LYS A 184 2.19 29.91 5.96
CA LYS A 184 3.17 30.59 6.81
C LYS A 184 4.49 29.83 6.89
N VAL A 185 4.45 28.51 7.07
CA VAL A 185 5.65 27.65 7.04
C VAL A 185 6.35 27.74 5.69
N LEU A 186 5.60 27.62 4.59
CA LEU A 186 6.16 27.61 3.24
C LEU A 186 6.75 28.96 2.80
N THR A 187 6.22 30.08 3.30
CA THR A 187 6.67 31.44 2.95
C THR A 187 7.82 31.92 3.84
N SER A 188 8.14 31.20 4.91
CA SER A 188 9.20 31.59 5.83
C SER A 188 10.57 31.43 5.15
N ALA A 189 11.42 32.45 5.26
CA ALA A 189 12.75 32.46 4.65
C ALA A 189 13.81 31.71 5.48
N ASN A 190 13.41 31.06 6.58
CA ASN A 190 14.31 30.35 7.47
C ASN A 190 14.50 28.90 7.03
N ASN A 191 15.59 28.29 7.50
CA ASN A 191 15.78 26.84 7.41
C ASN A 191 14.65 26.14 8.16
N ILE A 192 13.97 25.21 7.50
CA ILE A 192 12.84 24.49 8.10
C ILE A 192 13.38 23.20 8.68
N LYS A 193 13.23 23.06 10.00
CA LYS A 193 13.55 21.82 10.69
C LYS A 193 12.40 20.84 10.47
N VAL A 194 12.74 19.60 10.17
CA VAL A 194 11.78 18.54 9.87
C VAL A 194 12.00 17.36 10.78
N GLU A 195 10.90 16.83 11.30
CA GLU A 195 10.88 15.59 12.05
C GLU A 195 9.98 14.60 11.32
N CYS A 196 10.60 13.52 10.89
CA CYS A 196 9.93 12.39 10.26
C CYS A 196 10.87 11.19 10.35
N PRO A 197 10.39 10.02 10.83
CA PRO A 197 11.25 8.85 10.97
C PRO A 197 11.98 8.48 9.66
N LEU A 198 11.35 8.65 8.50
CA LEU A 198 11.96 8.35 7.21
C LEU A 198 13.12 9.28 6.85
N LEU A 199 12.99 10.58 7.13
CA LEU A 199 14.01 11.59 6.81
C LEU A 199 15.19 11.51 7.79
N GLU A 200 14.91 11.22 9.05
CA GLU A 200 15.91 11.03 10.10
C GLU A 200 16.83 9.84 9.79
N GLN A 201 16.28 8.73 9.28
CA GLN A 201 17.11 7.57 8.87
C GLN A 201 18.09 7.92 7.73
N LEU A 202 17.80 8.95 6.94
CA LEU A 202 18.69 9.46 5.90
C LEU A 202 19.65 10.56 6.41
N GLY A 203 19.51 10.95 7.68
CA GLY A 203 20.28 12.02 8.33
C GLY A 203 19.81 13.44 7.97
N ILE A 204 18.60 13.59 7.43
CA ILE A 204 18.05 14.87 6.97
C ILE A 204 17.21 15.47 8.10
N ASN A 205 17.74 16.53 8.73
CA ASN A 205 17.05 17.25 9.82
C ASN A 205 16.51 18.62 9.37
N TYR A 206 17.06 19.16 8.29
CA TYR A 206 16.67 20.46 7.74
C TYR A 206 16.35 20.33 6.26
N ILE A 207 15.36 21.10 5.81
CA ILE A 207 15.01 21.22 4.40
C ILE A 207 14.90 22.69 4.02
N ALA A 208 15.20 22.98 2.76
CA ALA A 208 14.93 24.25 2.09
C ALA A 208 13.85 24.04 1.04
N ILE A 209 12.80 24.87 1.04
CA ILE A 209 11.71 24.76 0.06
C ILE A 209 12.12 25.47 -1.24
N GLU A 210 12.01 24.76 -2.37
CA GLU A 210 12.23 25.33 -3.70
C GLU A 210 10.93 25.81 -4.33
N GLU A 211 9.89 24.98 -4.27
CA GLU A 211 8.64 25.21 -4.97
C GLU A 211 7.47 24.63 -4.15
N PHE A 212 6.34 25.31 -4.13
CA PHE A 212 5.09 24.77 -3.61
C PHE A 212 3.95 25.11 -4.55
N SER A 213 2.99 24.19 -4.67
CA SER A 213 1.82 24.33 -5.54
C SER A 213 0.57 23.77 -4.86
N PHE A 214 -0.56 24.40 -5.14
CA PHE A 214 -1.88 24.01 -4.61
C PHE A 214 -2.79 23.62 -5.78
N PRO A 215 -2.70 22.38 -6.27
CA PRO A 215 -3.52 21.95 -7.39
C PRO A 215 -5.01 21.95 -7.01
N PHE A 216 -5.86 22.24 -8.00
CA PHE A 216 -7.31 22.22 -7.79
C PHE A 216 -7.80 20.79 -7.52
N THR A 217 -8.48 20.61 -6.39
CA THR A 217 -9.12 19.36 -5.98
C THR A 217 -10.63 19.43 -6.18
N LYS A 218 -11.24 18.30 -6.54
CA LYS A 218 -12.70 18.18 -6.58
C LYS A 218 -13.21 17.93 -5.16
N GLY A 219 -13.93 18.90 -4.62
CA GLY A 219 -14.48 18.85 -3.26
C GLY A 219 -14.28 20.20 -2.57
N GLU A 220 -15.31 20.69 -1.90
CA GLU A 220 -15.29 22.01 -1.24
C GLU A 220 -14.41 22.01 0.03
N ASN A 221 -14.22 20.82 0.61
CA ASN A 221 -13.56 20.62 1.89
C ASN A 221 -12.10 20.15 1.76
N VAL A 222 -11.64 19.80 0.57
CA VAL A 222 -10.30 19.22 0.35
C VAL A 222 -9.42 20.19 -0.41
N GLN A 223 -8.20 20.42 0.09
CA GLN A 223 -7.15 21.16 -0.59
C GLN A 223 -5.89 20.30 -0.70
N ALA A 224 -5.53 19.89 -1.91
CA ALA A 224 -4.24 19.24 -2.13
C ALA A 224 -3.09 20.24 -2.14
N TYR A 225 -1.90 19.76 -1.76
CA TYR A 225 -0.66 20.51 -1.84
C TYR A 225 0.46 19.62 -2.35
N ASN A 226 1.41 20.24 -3.04
CA ASN A 226 2.63 19.58 -3.50
C ASN A 226 3.81 20.54 -3.25
N ILE A 227 4.74 20.09 -2.41
CA ILE A 227 5.90 20.85 -1.96
C ILE A 227 7.15 20.12 -2.44
N LYS A 228 8.04 20.85 -3.10
CA LYS A 228 9.38 20.41 -3.46
C LYS A 228 10.38 21.13 -2.58
N ALA A 229 11.23 20.35 -1.95
CA ALA A 229 12.27 20.81 -1.06
C ALA A 229 13.57 20.06 -1.35
N VAL A 230 14.68 20.65 -0.89
CA VAL A 230 16.02 20.06 -0.95
C VAL A 230 16.53 19.90 0.48
N SER A 231 17.23 18.80 0.75
CA SER A 231 17.88 18.57 2.03
C SER A 231 18.95 19.62 2.29
N ASP A 232 18.95 20.19 3.49
CA ASP A 232 20.04 21.03 3.97
C ASP A 232 20.81 20.29 5.06
N PHE A 233 22.14 20.28 4.93
CA PHE A 233 23.04 19.69 5.91
C PHE A 233 23.86 20.80 6.54
N SER A 234 23.72 20.99 7.85
CA SER A 234 24.53 21.95 8.59
C SER A 234 26.01 21.54 8.51
N TYR A 235 26.81 22.35 7.82
CA TYR A 235 28.26 22.26 7.88
C TYR A 235 28.77 23.12 9.03
N GLU A 236 29.47 22.50 9.98
CA GLU A 236 30.27 23.24 10.95
C GLU A 236 31.44 23.91 10.21
N LEU A 237 31.25 25.19 9.88
CA LEU A 237 32.34 26.08 9.50
C LEU A 237 33.27 26.19 10.72
N LEU A 238 34.25 25.28 10.81
CA LEU A 238 35.31 25.37 11.80
C LEU A 238 36.10 26.66 11.55
N ILE A 239 35.82 27.69 12.34
CA ILE A 239 36.70 28.85 12.46
C ILE A 239 37.74 28.46 13.51
N GLU A 240 38.84 27.86 13.07
CA GLU A 240 40.05 27.80 13.90
C GLU A 240 40.58 29.23 14.04
N GLU A 241 40.09 29.98 15.04
CA GLU A 241 40.84 31.12 15.55
C GLU A 241 42.11 30.59 16.21
N THR A 242 43.18 30.51 15.41
CA THR A 242 44.53 30.35 15.92
C THR A 242 44.86 31.62 16.70
N ASN A 243 44.56 31.61 18.00
CA ASN A 243 45.01 32.64 18.93
C ASN A 243 46.55 32.69 18.91
N ASN A 244 47.08 33.74 18.29
CA ASN A 244 48.50 34.13 18.32
C ASN A 244 48.79 35.03 19.52
#